data_AF-Q55CM7-F1
#
_entry.id   AF-Q55CM7-F1
#
_cell.length_a   1.000
_cell.length_b   1.000
_cell.length_c   1.000
_cell.angle_alpha   90.00
_cell.angle_beta   90.00
_cell.angle_gamma   90.00
#
_symmetry.space_group_name_H-M   'P 1'
#
loop_
_entity.id
_entity.type
_entity.pdbx_description
1 polymer ?
#
loop_
_entity_poly.entity_id
_entity_poly.type
_entity_poly.pdbx_seq_one_letter_code
_entity_poly.pdbx_strand_id
1 'polypeptide(L)'
;MGDTYSLVLVAGYLSIFLFIGAIGYFYLSKPRIPSSNVNEQQQQQQQQQQQQQQPQINIEDEPQQRGGIGRMNLRNRRQPIINQRDEDTESSGSDSDNSTNSDNYDDDNGQEGEGEDIGVVAPGIVSNRSGKKIGKKKLEKLKLKDEKRKAREYQEYLREEKKKTDLEKEEALKEKRLEEKENEKLRKEEEERIRIEKERKEDEEYNLLKSQISLQESGITKNEDYDKSLLQLFIKYLKEHKICLLEDIAIEFNIKTNEVIDRIKTLDKQGLISGVIDDRGKFIYITKEEMEAVAKFVNKKGRVNIEQIALESNRLIDFSKKVVDNNDQDPVDTN
;
A
#
# COMPACT_ATOMS: atom_id res chain seq x y z
N MET A 1 -54.48 -28.51 -9.02
CA MET A 1 -53.94 -27.27 -9.62
C MET A 1 -52.62 -26.80 -8.98
N GLY A 2 -52.19 -27.29 -7.80
CA GLY A 2 -50.94 -26.85 -7.16
C GLY A 2 -49.65 -27.37 -7.81
N ASP A 3 -49.64 -28.62 -8.29
CA ASP A 3 -48.40 -29.28 -8.71
C ASP A 3 -47.79 -28.70 -10.00
N THR A 4 -48.61 -28.13 -10.88
CA THR A 4 -48.14 -27.49 -12.12
C THR A 4 -47.36 -26.20 -11.85
N TYR A 5 -47.74 -25.42 -10.83
CA TYR A 5 -47.05 -24.16 -10.52
C TYR A 5 -45.67 -24.40 -9.90
N SER A 6 -45.53 -25.42 -9.06
CA SER A 6 -44.23 -25.78 -8.48
C SER A 6 -43.24 -26.19 -9.58
N LEU A 7 -43.67 -27.00 -10.54
CA LEU A 7 -42.81 -27.45 -11.63
C LEU A 7 -42.39 -26.31 -12.57
N VAL A 8 -43.30 -25.37 -12.85
CA VAL A 8 -42.98 -24.17 -13.66
C VAL A 8 -42.00 -23.24 -12.94
N LEU A 9 -42.15 -23.05 -11.62
CA LEU A 9 -41.20 -22.25 -10.83
C LEU A 9 -39.81 -22.87 -10.83
N VAL A 10 -39.71 -24.18 -10.56
CA VAL A 10 -38.41 -24.88 -10.54
C VAL A 10 -37.74 -24.83 -11.92
N ALA A 11 -38.49 -25.02 -13.00
CA ALA A 11 -37.97 -24.88 -14.37
C ALA A 11 -37.49 -23.45 -14.66
N GLY A 12 -38.23 -22.44 -14.20
CA GLY A 12 -37.86 -21.02 -14.30
C GLY A 12 -36.53 -20.73 -13.62
N TYR A 13 -36.36 -21.17 -12.36
CA TYR A 13 -35.11 -20.99 -11.63
C TYR A 13 -33.93 -21.69 -12.30
N LEU A 14 -34.12 -22.93 -12.78
CA LEU A 14 -33.06 -23.66 -13.48
C LEU A 14 -32.57 -22.90 -14.73
N SER A 15 -33.50 -22.30 -15.48
CA SER A 15 -33.16 -21.51 -16.68
C SER A 15 -32.38 -20.24 -16.35
N ILE A 16 -32.74 -19.55 -15.25
CA ILE A 16 -32.04 -18.33 -14.80
C ILE A 16 -30.62 -18.66 -14.35
N PHE A 17 -30.43 -19.77 -13.62
CA PHE A 17 -29.10 -20.21 -13.20
C PHE A 17 -28.19 -20.54 -14.38
N LEU A 18 -28.72 -21.18 -15.43
CA LEU A 18 -27.96 -21.44 -16.66
C LEU A 18 -27.55 -20.16 -17.38
N PHE A 19 -28.42 -19.14 -17.42
CA PHE A 19 -28.09 -17.85 -18.02
C PHE A 19 -27.01 -17.08 -17.24
N ILE A 20 -27.09 -17.06 -15.91
CA ILE A 20 -26.07 -16.41 -15.07
C ILE A 20 -24.73 -17.15 -15.21
N GLY A 21 -24.76 -18.49 -15.23
CA GLY A 21 -23.57 -19.31 -15.47
C GLY A 21 -22.94 -19.04 -16.84
N ALA A 22 -23.76 -18.88 -17.89
CA ALA A 22 -23.29 -18.55 -19.23
C ALA A 22 -22.67 -17.15 -19.32
N ILE A 23 -23.28 -16.15 -18.67
CA ILE A 23 -22.74 -14.79 -18.60
C ILE A 23 -21.41 -14.78 -17.82
N GLY A 24 -21.35 -15.47 -16.69
CA GLY A 24 -20.13 -15.60 -15.89
C GLY A 24 -19.00 -16.28 -16.67
N TYR A 25 -19.31 -17.36 -17.39
CA TYR A 25 -18.35 -18.04 -18.26
C TYR A 25 -17.87 -17.13 -19.40
N PHE A 26 -18.78 -16.39 -20.04
CA PHE A 26 -18.43 -15.45 -21.11
C PHE A 26 -17.56 -14.29 -20.60
N TYR A 27 -17.79 -13.81 -19.38
CA TYR A 27 -16.96 -12.76 -18.79
C TYR A 27 -15.56 -13.27 -18.40
N LEU A 28 -15.46 -14.51 -17.93
CA LEU A 28 -14.19 -15.11 -17.53
C LEU A 28 -13.34 -15.57 -18.72
N SER A 29 -13.97 -15.88 -19.87
CA SER A 29 -13.30 -16.32 -21.09
C SER A 29 -12.92 -15.19 -22.05
N LYS A 30 -13.21 -13.93 -21.75
CA LYS A 30 -12.72 -12.81 -22.57
C LYS A 30 -11.24 -12.54 -22.30
N PRO A 31 -10.37 -12.61 -23.32
CA PRO A 31 -8.95 -12.30 -23.16
C PRO A 31 -8.79 -10.84 -22.73
N ARG A 32 -8.08 -10.62 -21.62
CA ARG A 32 -7.75 -9.28 -21.12
C ARG A 32 -6.92 -8.57 -22.19
N ILE A 33 -7.48 -7.50 -22.75
CA ILE A 33 -6.80 -6.58 -23.65
C ILE A 33 -5.64 -5.97 -22.84
N PRO A 34 -4.37 -6.11 -23.26
CA PRO A 34 -3.25 -5.55 -22.52
C PRO A 34 -3.38 -4.03 -22.56
N SER A 35 -3.62 -3.45 -21.37
CA SER A 35 -3.56 -2.01 -21.13
C SER A 35 -2.19 -1.51 -21.59
N SER A 36 -2.20 -0.70 -22.65
CA SER A 36 -1.02 -0.06 -23.22
C SER A 36 -0.28 0.73 -22.14
N ASN A 37 0.96 0.35 -21.91
CA ASN A 37 1.90 0.93 -20.95
C ASN A 37 2.25 2.39 -21.30
N VAL A 38 1.36 3.33 -20.99
CA VAL A 38 1.69 4.78 -21.06
C VAL A 38 2.68 5.16 -19.94
N ASN A 39 2.69 4.41 -18.83
CA ASN A 39 3.56 4.70 -17.69
C ASN A 39 5.01 4.24 -17.84
N GLU A 40 5.31 3.19 -18.62
CA GLU A 40 6.71 2.79 -18.85
C GLU A 40 7.45 3.77 -19.77
N GLN A 41 6.76 4.34 -20.78
CA GLN A 41 7.39 5.34 -21.64
C GLN A 41 7.69 6.65 -20.89
N GLN A 42 6.80 7.06 -19.97
CA GLN A 42 7.07 8.24 -19.13
C GLN A 42 8.17 7.99 -18.10
N GLN A 43 8.25 6.79 -17.50
CA GLN A 43 9.35 6.47 -16.59
C GLN A 43 10.70 6.35 -17.31
N GLN A 44 10.73 5.80 -18.53
CA GLN A 44 11.97 5.75 -19.32
C GLN A 44 12.44 7.14 -19.75
N GLN A 45 11.53 8.05 -20.10
CA GLN A 45 11.91 9.44 -20.40
C GLN A 45 12.44 10.19 -19.17
N GLN A 46 11.88 9.95 -17.98
CA GLN A 46 12.39 10.56 -16.75
C GLN A 46 13.77 10.01 -16.36
N GLN A 47 14.04 8.71 -16.55
CA GLN A 47 15.36 8.15 -16.27
C GLN A 47 16.44 8.66 -17.25
N GLN A 48 16.09 8.89 -18.53
CA GLN A 48 17.05 9.46 -19.48
C GLN A 48 17.38 10.93 -19.16
N GLN A 49 16.45 11.71 -18.62
CA GLN A 49 16.73 13.09 -18.22
C GLN A 49 17.61 13.17 -16.97
N GLN A 50 17.56 12.19 -16.07
CA GLN A 50 18.43 12.18 -14.88
C GLN A 50 19.88 11.74 -15.19
N GLN A 51 20.14 11.04 -16.31
CA GLN A 51 21.50 10.65 -16.67
C GLN A 51 22.31 11.75 -17.36
N GLN A 52 21.70 12.87 -17.79
CA GLN A 52 22.44 13.97 -18.41
C GLN A 52 22.95 15.03 -17.41
N GLN A 53 22.80 14.78 -16.11
CA GLN A 53 23.32 15.67 -15.06
C GLN A 53 24.23 14.90 -14.10
N GLN A 54 25.37 14.44 -14.59
CA GLN A 54 26.49 14.06 -13.73
C GLN A 54 27.74 14.86 -14.13
N PRO A 55 28.19 15.79 -13.28
CA PRO A 55 29.45 16.50 -13.47
C PRO A 55 30.62 15.53 -13.37
N GLN A 56 31.47 15.54 -14.40
CA GLN A 56 32.75 14.83 -14.43
C GLN A 56 33.68 15.42 -13.37
N ILE A 57 34.00 14.65 -12.34
CA ILE A 57 35.09 14.96 -11.42
C ILE A 57 36.26 14.03 -11.78
N ASN A 58 37.37 14.66 -12.15
CA ASN A 58 38.60 14.02 -12.60
C ASN A 58 39.22 13.13 -11.52
N ILE A 59 39.72 12.01 -12.00
CA ILE A 59 40.52 11.01 -11.31
C ILE A 59 41.93 11.59 -11.09
N GLU A 60 42.40 11.61 -9.85
CA GLU A 60 43.82 11.55 -9.54
C GLU A 60 44.10 10.23 -8.82
N ASP A 61 45.04 9.50 -9.41
CA ASP A 61 45.41 8.12 -9.11
C ASP A 61 46.18 7.97 -7.79
N GLU A 62 45.90 6.85 -7.10
CA GLU A 62 46.80 5.98 -6.35
C GLU A 62 46.26 5.57 -4.97
N PRO A 63 45.95 4.28 -4.81
CA PRO A 63 46.46 3.57 -3.65
C PRO A 63 47.26 2.34 -4.08
N GLN A 64 48.53 2.40 -3.68
CA GLN A 64 49.53 1.38 -3.89
C GLN A 64 49.21 0.07 -3.16
N GLN A 65 49.57 -1.00 -3.86
CA GLN A 65 49.57 -2.38 -3.46
C GLN A 65 50.46 -2.65 -2.23
N ARG A 66 50.01 -3.57 -1.37
CA ARG A 66 50.79 -4.59 -0.63
C ARG A 66 49.77 -5.31 0.29
N GLY A 67 49.40 -6.58 0.15
CA GLY A 67 50.01 -7.72 -0.53
C GLY A 67 50.34 -8.81 0.49
N GLY A 68 49.39 -9.75 0.70
CA GLY A 68 49.59 -11.06 1.39
C GLY A 68 49.79 -10.97 2.91
N ILE A 69 49.32 -11.87 3.78
CA ILE A 69 49.26 -13.33 3.78
C ILE A 69 48.14 -13.66 4.80
N GLY A 70 47.09 -14.40 4.48
CA GLY A 70 47.14 -15.86 4.54
C GLY A 70 45.98 -16.39 5.38
N ARG A 71 44.88 -16.69 4.67
CA ARG A 71 43.75 -17.59 4.99
C ARG A 71 43.91 -18.41 6.30
N MET A 72 43.03 -18.18 7.28
CA MET A 72 42.71 -19.18 8.29
C MET A 72 41.20 -19.41 8.36
N ASN A 73 40.79 -20.47 7.65
CA ASN A 73 39.61 -21.33 7.76
C ASN A 73 38.37 -20.81 8.52
N LEU A 74 37.42 -20.34 7.72
CA LEU A 74 35.99 -20.22 8.05
C LEU A 74 35.38 -21.64 8.17
N ARG A 75 35.43 -22.25 9.35
CA ARG A 75 34.67 -23.48 9.64
C ARG A 75 33.25 -23.09 10.07
N ASN A 76 32.34 -23.23 9.12
CA ASN A 76 30.89 -23.24 9.28
C ASN A 76 30.44 -23.86 10.61
N ARG A 77 29.84 -23.06 11.50
CA ARG A 77 28.78 -23.54 12.38
C ARG A 77 27.53 -22.70 12.11
N ARG A 78 26.62 -23.34 11.38
CA ARG A 78 25.28 -22.88 11.04
C ARG A 78 24.51 -22.53 12.32
N GLN A 79 23.79 -21.43 12.23
CA GLN A 79 22.85 -20.91 13.23
C GLN A 79 21.70 -21.92 13.42
N PRO A 80 21.32 -22.27 14.67
CA PRO A 80 20.02 -22.85 14.92
C PRO A 80 18.97 -21.73 14.83
N ILE A 81 18.10 -21.85 13.83
CA ILE A 81 16.86 -21.07 13.72
C ILE A 81 15.90 -21.63 14.76
N ILE A 82 15.65 -20.91 15.85
CA ILE A 82 14.50 -21.20 16.73
C ILE A 82 13.71 -19.91 16.88
N ASN A 83 12.63 -19.84 16.09
CA ASN A 83 11.50 -18.96 16.31
C ASN A 83 10.65 -19.48 17.49
N GLN A 84 9.91 -18.55 18.10
CA GLN A 84 8.81 -18.72 19.08
C GLN A 84 9.30 -18.83 20.52
N ARG A 85 9.25 -17.72 21.26
CA ARG A 85 8.10 -17.17 22.01
C ARG A 85 7.87 -17.91 23.33
N ASP A 86 8.15 -17.13 24.37
CA ASP A 86 7.46 -17.05 25.65
C ASP A 86 7.69 -18.18 26.67
N GLU A 87 7.85 -17.71 27.91
CA GLU A 87 7.73 -18.42 29.20
C GLU A 87 9.01 -19.02 29.80
N ASP A 88 9.74 -18.15 30.50
CA ASP A 88 10.10 -18.28 31.91
C ASP A 88 10.15 -19.71 32.46
N THR A 89 11.34 -20.33 32.48
CA THR A 89 11.67 -21.29 33.54
C THR A 89 13.17 -21.29 33.79
N GLU A 90 13.54 -20.81 34.97
CA GLU A 90 14.83 -21.01 35.59
C GLU A 90 15.08 -22.52 35.78
N SER A 91 16.02 -23.09 35.03
CA SER A 91 16.59 -24.40 35.35
C SER A 91 17.91 -24.62 34.63
N SER A 92 18.94 -24.78 35.46
CA SER A 92 20.23 -25.43 35.25
C SER A 92 20.35 -26.43 34.08
N GLY A 93 21.42 -26.28 33.30
CA GLY A 93 22.06 -27.26 32.42
C GLY A 93 23.31 -26.61 31.84
N SER A 94 24.48 -26.76 32.47
CA SER A 94 25.49 -27.81 32.24
C SER A 94 26.03 -27.82 30.81
N ASP A 95 27.37 -27.75 30.70
CA ASP A 95 28.26 -28.28 29.65
C ASP A 95 29.55 -27.44 29.73
N SER A 96 30.46 -27.64 30.69
CA SER A 96 31.41 -28.76 30.81
C SER A 96 31.96 -29.29 29.48
N ASP A 97 32.83 -28.49 28.84
CA ASP A 97 33.88 -28.94 27.91
C ASP A 97 35.22 -28.36 28.44
N ASN A 98 35.96 -29.07 29.30
CA ASN A 98 36.86 -30.21 29.08
C ASN A 98 38.30 -29.82 28.66
N SER A 99 39.21 -30.49 29.38
CA SER A 99 40.60 -30.81 29.10
C SER A 99 41.67 -29.72 29.25
N THR A 100 42.11 -29.56 30.50
CA THR A 100 43.47 -29.93 30.95
C THR A 100 44.61 -29.64 29.97
N ASN A 101 45.36 -28.56 30.20
CA ASN A 101 46.81 -28.58 29.96
C ASN A 101 47.52 -28.45 31.30
N SER A 102 47.74 -29.62 31.89
CA SER A 102 48.56 -29.88 33.05
C SER A 102 50.02 -29.85 32.62
N ASP A 103 50.63 -28.67 32.60
CA ASP A 103 52.10 -28.59 32.67
C ASP A 103 52.48 -28.47 34.14
N ASN A 104 52.65 -29.66 34.74
CA ASN A 104 53.31 -29.89 36.00
C ASN A 104 54.69 -29.23 35.96
N TYR A 105 54.87 -28.16 36.72
CA TYR A 105 56.16 -27.88 37.33
C TYR A 105 56.11 -28.47 38.74
N ASP A 106 56.51 -29.74 38.83
CA ASP A 106 57.08 -30.33 40.04
C ASP A 106 58.34 -29.50 40.37
N ASP A 107 58.20 -28.47 41.22
CA ASP A 107 59.32 -27.90 41.96
C ASP A 107 59.28 -28.49 43.37
N ASP A 108 59.64 -29.78 43.45
CA ASP A 108 60.10 -30.42 44.68
C ASP A 108 61.40 -29.73 45.10
N ASN A 109 61.29 -28.71 45.94
CA ASN A 109 62.39 -28.23 46.74
C ASN A 109 61.95 -28.27 48.20
N GLY A 110 62.22 -29.43 48.82
CA GLY A 110 62.07 -29.67 50.23
C GLY A 110 62.66 -28.55 51.10
N GLN A 111 61.81 -28.01 51.95
CA GLN A 111 62.00 -27.91 53.39
C GLN A 111 63.46 -27.75 53.88
N GLU A 112 63.98 -26.52 53.83
CA GLU A 112 64.96 -26.04 54.81
C GLU A 112 64.27 -24.97 55.65
N GLY A 113 63.63 -25.43 56.72
CA GLY A 113 63.15 -24.58 57.80
C GLY A 113 64.32 -24.22 58.70
N GLU A 114 64.94 -23.08 58.45
CA GLU A 114 65.75 -22.38 59.45
C GLU A 114 65.24 -20.94 59.50
N GLY A 115 64.36 -20.70 60.45
CA GLY A 115 63.93 -19.36 60.79
C GLY A 115 65.05 -18.64 61.54
N GLU A 116 65.55 -17.56 60.96
CA GLU A 116 66.10 -16.45 61.74
C GLU A 116 65.49 -15.16 61.19
N ASP A 117 64.45 -14.75 61.90
CA ASP A 117 63.87 -13.42 61.93
C ASP A 117 64.97 -12.42 62.33
N ILE A 118 65.59 -11.78 61.34
CA ILE A 118 66.44 -10.62 61.56
C ILE A 118 65.72 -9.44 60.96
N GLY A 119 65.09 -8.71 61.89
CA GLY A 119 64.35 -7.49 61.67
C GLY A 119 65.06 -6.52 60.73
N VAL A 120 64.26 -5.98 59.82
CA VAL A 120 64.57 -4.85 58.96
C VAL A 120 64.77 -3.63 59.87
N VAL A 121 66.00 -3.44 60.35
CA VAL A 121 66.40 -2.21 61.04
C VAL A 121 67.06 -1.27 60.03
N ALA A 122 66.54 -0.05 60.04
CA ALA A 122 66.90 1.14 59.29
C ALA A 122 68.42 1.32 59.01
N PRO A 123 68.76 2.00 57.90
CA PRO A 123 70.12 2.02 57.36
C PRO A 123 71.03 2.84 58.26
N GLY A 124 72.11 2.24 58.75
CA GLY A 124 73.15 3.03 59.41
C GLY A 124 74.20 2.30 60.26
N ILE A 125 74.10 1.00 60.51
CA ILE A 125 75.12 0.28 61.30
C ILE A 125 75.78 -0.80 60.44
N VAL A 126 76.93 -0.42 59.88
CA VAL A 126 77.84 -1.26 59.12
C VAL A 126 78.56 -2.19 60.09
N SER A 127 78.08 -3.43 60.21
CA SER A 127 78.89 -4.52 60.71
C SER A 127 78.57 -5.77 59.91
N ASN A 128 79.43 -6.10 58.95
CA ASN A 128 79.77 -7.49 58.73
C ASN A 128 81.27 -7.62 58.52
N ARG A 129 81.90 -8.17 59.56
CA ARG A 129 83.27 -8.63 59.62
C ARG A 129 83.47 -9.80 58.64
N SER A 130 84.75 -10.01 58.29
CA SER A 130 85.30 -11.23 57.69
C SER A 130 85.06 -11.41 56.19
N GLY A 131 85.96 -10.81 55.40
CA GLY A 131 86.15 -11.07 53.97
C GLY A 131 86.60 -12.50 53.65
N LYS A 132 85.69 -13.46 53.80
CA LYS A 132 85.88 -14.83 53.30
C LYS A 132 85.57 -14.84 51.81
N LYS A 133 86.63 -15.08 51.02
CA LYS A 133 86.61 -15.18 49.55
C LYS A 133 85.46 -16.09 49.12
N ILE A 134 84.48 -15.52 48.43
CA ILE A 134 83.34 -16.27 47.89
C ILE A 134 83.88 -17.35 46.94
N GLY A 135 83.46 -18.61 47.09
CA GLY A 135 83.88 -19.70 46.22
C GLY A 135 83.24 -19.60 44.83
N LYS A 136 83.95 -20.02 43.77
CA LYS A 136 83.50 -19.94 42.35
C LYS A 136 82.07 -20.46 42.13
N LYS A 137 81.74 -21.64 42.68
CA LYS A 137 80.39 -22.25 42.60
C LYS A 137 79.30 -21.41 43.26
N LYS A 138 79.61 -20.72 44.37
CA LYS A 138 78.64 -19.87 45.08
C LYS A 138 78.35 -18.59 44.29
N LEU A 139 79.36 -18.04 43.61
CA LEU A 139 79.20 -16.88 42.73
C LEU A 139 78.32 -17.22 41.51
N GLU A 140 78.50 -18.41 40.93
CA GLU A 140 77.66 -18.92 39.85
C GLU A 140 76.21 -19.17 40.29
N LYS A 141 75.99 -19.80 41.46
CA LYS A 141 74.64 -19.97 42.02
C LYS A 141 73.96 -18.62 42.34
N LEU A 142 74.72 -17.63 42.81
CA LEU A 142 74.19 -16.28 43.05
C LEU A 142 73.77 -15.60 41.73
N LYS A 143 74.60 -15.71 40.68
CA LYS A 143 74.27 -15.23 39.33
C LYS A 143 73.04 -15.90 38.76
N LEU A 144 72.94 -17.23 38.84
CA LEU A 144 71.77 -17.97 38.36
C LEU A 144 70.49 -17.59 39.12
N LYS A 145 70.58 -17.36 40.44
CA LYS A 145 69.45 -16.88 41.25
C LYS A 145 69.05 -15.44 40.86
N ASP A 146 70.02 -14.57 40.58
CA ASP A 146 69.77 -13.21 40.11
C ASP A 146 69.15 -13.20 38.71
N GLU A 147 69.59 -14.08 37.79
CA GLU A 147 69.00 -14.27 36.47
C GLU A 147 67.59 -14.85 36.54
N LYS A 148 67.34 -15.86 37.38
CA LYS A 148 66.00 -16.41 37.63
C LYS A 148 65.06 -15.37 38.24
N ARG A 149 65.56 -14.52 39.15
CA ARG A 149 64.79 -13.39 39.71
C ARG A 149 64.45 -12.37 38.61
N LYS A 150 65.43 -11.96 37.79
CA LYS A 150 65.19 -11.03 36.66
C LYS A 150 64.22 -11.60 35.62
N ALA A 151 64.30 -12.89 35.33
CA ALA A 151 63.38 -13.56 34.41
C ALA A 151 61.94 -13.57 34.96
N ARG A 152 61.77 -13.81 36.27
CA ARG A 152 60.47 -13.73 36.94
C ARG A 152 59.91 -12.30 36.94
N GLU A 153 60.72 -11.32 37.32
CA GLU A 153 60.33 -9.90 37.29
C GLU A 153 59.91 -9.46 35.87
N TYR A 154 60.64 -9.90 34.84
CA TYR A 154 60.28 -9.62 33.45
C TYR A 154 58.96 -10.29 33.03
N GLN A 155 58.73 -11.55 33.43
CA GLN A 155 57.47 -12.25 33.15
C GLN A 155 56.28 -11.62 33.87
N GLU A 156 56.45 -11.20 35.12
CA GLU A 156 55.43 -10.48 35.89
C GLU A 156 55.11 -9.13 35.24
N TYR A 157 56.13 -8.37 34.82
CA TYR A 157 55.96 -7.12 34.09
C TYR A 157 55.14 -7.31 32.79
N LEU A 158 55.50 -8.30 31.96
CA LEU A 158 54.75 -8.61 30.73
C LEU A 158 53.30 -9.02 31.01
N ARG A 159 53.06 -9.73 32.13
CA ARG A 159 51.71 -10.15 32.52
C ARG A 159 50.88 -8.96 32.99
N GLU A 160 51.46 -8.04 33.74
CA GLU A 160 50.80 -6.81 34.18
C GLU A 160 50.51 -5.87 33.00
N GLU A 161 51.46 -5.69 32.09
CA GLU A 161 51.28 -4.91 30.88
C GLU A 161 50.15 -5.50 30.02
N LYS A 162 50.16 -6.82 29.79
CA LYS A 162 49.08 -7.49 29.05
C LYS A 162 47.72 -7.28 29.71
N LYS A 163 47.61 -7.46 31.04
CA LYS A 163 46.37 -7.23 31.79
C LYS A 163 45.87 -5.78 31.63
N LYS A 164 46.76 -4.79 31.68
CA LYS A 164 46.39 -3.38 31.46
C LYS A 164 45.85 -3.17 30.05
N THR A 165 46.53 -3.68 29.02
CA THR A 165 46.07 -3.56 27.64
C THR A 165 44.75 -4.29 27.37
N ASP A 166 44.52 -5.43 28.04
CA ASP A 166 43.28 -6.20 27.89
C ASP A 166 42.10 -5.49 28.58
N LEU A 167 42.33 -4.89 29.75
CA LEU A 167 41.33 -4.06 30.44
C LEU A 167 40.98 -2.80 29.63
N GLU A 168 41.97 -2.08 29.10
CA GLU A 168 41.75 -0.91 28.24
C GLU A 168 40.94 -1.26 26.98
N LYS A 169 41.22 -2.42 26.35
CA LYS A 169 40.44 -2.90 25.21
C LYS A 169 39.02 -3.29 25.58
N GLU A 170 38.82 -3.91 26.74
CA GLU A 170 37.49 -4.29 27.22
C GLU A 170 36.65 -3.05 27.54
N GLU A 171 37.24 -2.04 28.17
CA GLU A 171 36.58 -0.75 28.44
C GLU A 171 36.22 -0.03 27.13
N ALA A 172 37.16 0.07 26.18
CA ALA A 172 36.90 0.65 24.86
C ALA A 172 35.79 -0.11 24.08
N LEU A 173 35.75 -1.43 24.20
CA LEU A 173 34.70 -2.25 23.57
C LEU A 173 33.33 -2.03 24.24
N LYS A 174 33.29 -1.88 25.57
CA LYS A 174 32.07 -1.57 26.32
C LYS A 174 31.52 -0.19 25.95
N GLU A 175 32.38 0.82 25.88
CA GLU A 175 32.01 2.18 25.47
C GLU A 175 31.46 2.20 24.05
N LYS A 176 32.16 1.59 23.09
CA LYS A 176 31.69 1.47 21.71
C LYS A 176 30.34 0.74 21.61
N ARG A 177 30.11 -0.29 22.41
CA ARG A 177 28.84 -1.03 22.44
C ARG A 177 27.70 -0.21 23.05
N LEU A 178 27.98 0.69 23.99
CA LEU A 178 26.99 1.61 24.54
C LEU A 178 26.63 2.68 23.50
N GLU A 179 27.62 3.29 22.87
CA GLU A 179 27.44 4.29 21.81
C GLU A 179 26.66 3.71 20.61
N GLU A 180 26.96 2.50 20.17
CA GLU A 180 26.23 1.83 19.09
C GLU A 180 24.75 1.60 19.45
N LYS A 181 24.45 1.22 20.70
CA LYS A 181 23.07 1.05 21.17
C LYS A 181 22.30 2.36 21.26
N GLU A 182 22.96 3.44 21.68
CA GLU A 182 22.34 4.77 21.73
C GLU A 182 22.05 5.29 20.32
N ASN A 183 23.00 5.14 19.40
CA ASN A 183 22.81 5.48 18.00
C ASN A 183 21.71 4.64 17.33
N GLU A 184 21.61 3.35 17.65
CA GLU A 184 20.54 2.49 17.14
C GLU A 184 19.16 2.92 17.66
N LYS A 185 19.04 3.28 18.94
CA LYS A 185 17.81 3.81 19.52
C LYS A 185 17.39 5.13 18.86
N LEU A 186 18.33 6.05 18.70
CA LEU A 186 18.07 7.35 18.08
C LEU A 186 17.58 7.20 16.62
N ARG A 187 18.19 6.28 15.86
CA ARG A 187 17.76 5.97 14.49
C ARG A 187 16.35 5.38 14.43
N LYS A 188 16.00 4.48 15.35
CA LYS A 188 14.65 3.88 15.41
C LYS A 188 13.59 4.91 15.78
N GLU A 189 13.87 5.79 16.74
CA GLU A 189 12.96 6.87 17.13
C GLU A 189 12.75 7.89 16.00
N GLU A 190 13.77 8.19 15.20
CA GLU A 190 13.64 9.04 14.03
C GLU A 190 12.81 8.37 12.92
N GLU A 191 13.06 7.09 12.63
CA GLU A 191 12.29 6.32 11.65
C GLU A 191 10.81 6.21 12.04
N GLU A 192 10.51 5.96 13.32
CA GLU A 192 9.15 5.91 13.83
C GLU A 192 8.45 7.27 13.73
N ARG A 193 9.13 8.37 14.07
CA ARG A 193 8.58 9.73 13.90
C ARG A 193 8.25 10.05 12.44
N ILE A 194 9.13 9.67 11.51
CA ILE A 194 8.89 9.87 10.07
C ILE A 194 7.69 9.03 9.60
N ARG A 195 7.54 7.81 10.12
CA ARG A 195 6.41 6.92 9.77
C ARG A 195 5.09 7.48 10.27
N ILE A 196 5.02 7.91 11.52
CA ILE A 196 3.81 8.48 12.12
C ILE A 196 3.38 9.75 11.36
N GLU A 197 4.32 10.63 10.99
CA GLU A 197 3.97 11.85 10.24
C GLU A 197 3.47 11.56 8.82
N LYS A 198 3.97 10.49 8.17
CA LYS A 198 3.47 10.05 6.87
C LYS A 198 2.05 9.48 6.97
N GLU A 199 1.82 8.59 7.93
CA GLU A 199 0.51 7.98 8.17
C GLU A 199 -0.54 9.05 8.51
N ARG A 200 -0.19 10.04 9.33
CA ARG A 200 -1.05 11.19 9.65
C ARG A 200 -1.46 11.98 8.39
N LYS A 201 -0.53 12.22 7.47
CA LYS A 201 -0.82 12.93 6.20
C LYS A 201 -1.68 12.09 5.26
N GLU A 202 -1.37 10.80 5.15
CA GLU A 202 -2.15 9.86 4.34
C GLU A 202 -3.59 9.72 4.85
N ASP A 203 -3.79 9.70 6.17
CA ASP A 203 -5.12 9.66 6.80
C ASP A 203 -5.92 10.94 6.54
N GLU A 204 -5.28 12.11 6.58
CA GLU A 204 -5.92 13.39 6.24
C GLU A 204 -6.34 13.43 4.77
N GLU A 205 -5.46 13.02 3.86
CA GLU A 205 -5.74 12.93 2.43
C GLU A 205 -6.85 11.91 2.12
N TYR A 206 -6.83 10.75 2.78
CA TYR A 206 -7.85 9.71 2.64
C TYR A 206 -9.22 10.21 3.11
N ASN A 207 -9.29 10.89 4.25
CA ASN A 207 -10.54 11.43 4.78
C ASN A 207 -11.10 12.55 3.90
N LEU A 208 -10.25 13.43 3.37
CA LEU A 208 -10.66 14.45 2.42
C LEU A 208 -11.22 13.81 1.14
N LEU A 209 -10.50 12.86 0.55
CA LEU A 209 -10.93 12.16 -0.66
C LEU A 209 -12.24 11.38 -0.42
N LYS A 210 -12.37 10.69 0.72
CA LYS A 210 -13.58 9.98 1.10
C LYS A 210 -14.78 10.93 1.24
N SER A 211 -14.58 12.10 1.84
CA SER A 211 -15.63 13.12 1.96
C SER A 211 -16.08 13.66 0.60
N GLN A 212 -15.13 13.88 -0.32
CA GLN A 212 -15.42 14.34 -1.67
C GLN A 212 -16.14 13.27 -2.51
N ILE A 213 -15.74 12.01 -2.39
CA ILE A 213 -16.40 10.88 -3.06
C ILE A 213 -17.83 10.70 -2.53
N SER A 214 -18.01 10.74 -1.19
CA SER A 214 -19.35 10.57 -0.59
C SER A 214 -20.32 11.69 -0.94
N LEU A 215 -19.84 12.91 -1.20
CA LEU A 215 -20.70 14.03 -1.62
C LEU A 215 -21.28 13.81 -3.03
N GLN A 216 -20.55 13.09 -3.89
CA GLN A 216 -21.01 12.82 -5.27
C GLN A 216 -22.04 11.69 -5.33
N GLU A 217 -21.94 10.66 -4.49
CA GLU A 217 -22.80 9.47 -4.58
C GLU A 217 -24.21 9.68 -4.01
N SER A 218 -24.41 10.59 -3.05
CA SER A 218 -25.75 10.85 -2.45
C SER A 218 -26.44 12.12 -2.98
N GLY A 219 -25.90 12.75 -4.03
CA GLY A 219 -26.29 14.09 -4.47
C GLY A 219 -27.26 14.16 -5.64
N ILE A 220 -28.25 13.27 -5.77
CA ILE A 220 -29.45 13.59 -6.57
C ILE A 220 -30.41 14.34 -5.64
N THR A 221 -29.98 15.52 -5.19
CA THR A 221 -30.89 16.49 -4.59
C THR A 221 -31.80 16.93 -5.72
N LYS A 222 -32.99 16.35 -5.77
CA LYS A 222 -34.09 16.73 -6.67
C LYS A 222 -34.43 18.18 -6.36
N ASN A 223 -33.72 19.11 -7.01
CA ASN A 223 -34.12 20.49 -6.97
C ASN A 223 -35.40 20.57 -7.79
N GLU A 224 -36.55 20.60 -7.12
CA GLU A 224 -37.87 20.56 -7.75
C GLU A 224 -38.04 21.63 -8.84
N ASP A 225 -37.37 22.78 -8.71
CA ASP A 225 -37.38 23.84 -9.70
C ASP A 225 -36.60 23.49 -10.98
N TYR A 226 -35.49 22.77 -10.85
CA TYR A 226 -34.74 22.27 -12.00
C TYR A 226 -35.55 21.20 -12.73
N ASP A 227 -36.22 20.31 -11.97
CA ASP A 227 -37.10 19.28 -12.55
C ASP A 227 -38.27 19.90 -13.32
N LYS A 228 -38.91 20.94 -12.78
CA LYS A 228 -39.99 21.66 -13.49
C LYS A 228 -39.50 22.33 -14.78
N SER A 229 -38.33 22.97 -14.73
CA SER A 229 -37.72 23.59 -15.92
C SER A 229 -37.39 22.54 -17.00
N LEU A 230 -36.82 21.40 -16.60
CA LEU A 230 -36.53 20.28 -17.50
C LEU A 230 -37.80 19.70 -18.13
N LEU A 231 -38.90 19.59 -17.38
CA LEU A 231 -40.18 19.11 -17.91
C LEU A 231 -40.78 20.08 -18.94
N GLN A 232 -40.71 21.39 -18.69
CA GLN A 232 -41.17 22.39 -19.66
C GLN A 232 -40.34 22.36 -20.95
N LEU A 233 -39.02 22.26 -20.83
CA LEU A 233 -38.12 22.09 -21.98
C LEU A 233 -38.44 20.80 -22.75
N PHE A 234 -38.76 19.72 -22.05
CA PHE A 234 -39.17 18.45 -22.66
C PHE A 234 -40.46 18.57 -23.46
N ILE A 235 -41.50 19.18 -22.88
CA ILE A 235 -42.78 19.41 -23.60
C ILE A 235 -42.55 20.32 -24.81
N LYS A 236 -41.76 21.39 -24.65
CA LYS A 236 -41.43 22.31 -25.75
C LYS A 236 -40.72 21.58 -26.88
N TYR A 237 -39.73 20.75 -26.57
CA TYR A 237 -39.00 19.97 -27.56
C TYR A 237 -39.95 19.06 -28.38
N LEU A 238 -40.86 18.35 -27.71
CA LEU A 238 -41.85 17.50 -28.38
C LEU A 238 -42.85 18.29 -29.24
N LYS A 239 -43.26 19.48 -28.79
CA LYS A 239 -44.17 20.36 -29.55
C LYS A 239 -43.49 20.92 -30.80
N GLU A 240 -42.22 21.30 -30.71
CA GLU A 240 -41.44 21.83 -31.83
C GLU A 240 -41.09 20.74 -32.85
N HIS A 241 -40.82 19.51 -32.39
CA HIS A 241 -40.48 18.39 -33.23
C HIS A 241 -41.65 17.41 -33.32
N LYS A 242 -42.50 17.60 -34.33
CA LYS A 242 -43.68 16.73 -34.53
C LYS A 242 -43.35 15.25 -34.67
N ILE A 243 -42.19 14.93 -35.27
CA ILE A 243 -41.68 13.57 -35.37
C ILE A 243 -40.35 13.53 -34.61
N CYS A 244 -40.30 12.77 -33.52
CA CYS A 244 -39.10 12.55 -32.73
C CYS A 244 -38.72 11.07 -32.71
N LEU A 245 -37.44 10.78 -32.77
CA LEU A 245 -36.93 9.47 -32.37
C LEU A 245 -36.78 9.45 -30.85
N LEU A 246 -37.24 8.36 -30.21
CA LEU A 246 -37.11 8.22 -28.76
C LEU A 246 -35.64 8.19 -28.31
N GLU A 247 -34.75 7.71 -29.18
CA GLU A 247 -33.30 7.72 -28.97
C GLU A 247 -32.72 9.14 -28.96
N ASP A 248 -33.16 10.00 -29.88
CA ASP A 248 -32.72 11.40 -29.93
C ASP A 248 -33.14 12.15 -28.65
N ILE A 249 -34.40 11.96 -28.21
CA ILE A 249 -34.89 12.53 -26.96
C ILE A 249 -34.08 12.01 -25.76
N ALA A 250 -33.74 10.72 -25.75
CA ALA A 250 -32.92 10.11 -24.70
C ALA A 250 -31.52 10.74 -24.63
N ILE A 251 -30.92 11.05 -25.78
CA ILE A 251 -29.60 11.70 -25.86
C ILE A 251 -29.70 13.16 -25.38
N GLU A 252 -30.69 13.92 -25.85
CA GLU A 252 -30.85 15.35 -25.51
C GLU A 252 -31.04 15.59 -24.01
N PHE A 253 -31.83 14.75 -23.35
CA PHE A 253 -32.07 14.86 -21.91
C PHE A 253 -31.11 14.02 -21.05
N ASN A 254 -30.27 13.20 -21.68
CA ASN A 254 -29.37 12.23 -21.05
C ASN A 254 -30.10 11.25 -20.12
N ILE A 255 -31.17 10.64 -20.63
CA ILE A 255 -32.08 9.75 -19.91
C ILE A 255 -32.22 8.43 -20.68
N LYS A 256 -32.53 7.32 -19.99
CA LYS A 256 -32.80 6.04 -20.67
C LYS A 256 -34.06 6.13 -21.54
N THR A 257 -34.06 5.44 -22.68
CA THR A 257 -35.21 5.37 -23.60
C THR A 257 -36.51 4.89 -22.93
N ASN A 258 -36.42 3.93 -22.01
CA ASN A 258 -37.58 3.46 -21.24
C ASN A 258 -38.18 4.57 -20.36
N GLU A 259 -37.34 5.37 -19.72
CA GLU A 259 -37.79 6.51 -18.89
C GLU A 259 -38.40 7.61 -19.75
N VAL A 260 -37.91 7.82 -20.99
CA VAL A 260 -38.53 8.72 -21.96
C VAL A 260 -39.95 8.25 -22.31
N ILE A 261 -40.14 6.96 -22.58
CA ILE A 261 -41.46 6.37 -22.86
C ILE A 261 -42.42 6.59 -21.67
N ASP A 262 -41.94 6.35 -20.45
CA ASP A 262 -42.75 6.52 -19.26
C ASP A 262 -43.12 7.99 -19.00
N ARG A 263 -42.18 8.93 -19.26
CA ARG A 263 -42.47 10.37 -19.22
C ARG A 263 -43.51 10.77 -20.24
N ILE A 264 -43.38 10.34 -21.50
CA ILE A 264 -44.38 10.62 -22.56
C ILE A 264 -45.76 10.09 -22.14
N LYS A 265 -45.84 8.83 -21.67
CA LYS A 265 -47.11 8.26 -21.19
C LYS A 265 -47.70 9.02 -20.00
N THR A 266 -46.84 9.53 -19.12
CA THR A 266 -47.29 10.31 -17.96
C THR A 266 -47.83 11.67 -18.40
N LEU A 267 -47.17 12.35 -19.32
CA LEU A 267 -47.62 13.62 -19.88
C LEU A 267 -48.90 13.48 -20.72
N ASP A 268 -49.06 12.36 -21.44
CA ASP A 268 -50.28 12.01 -22.18
C ASP A 268 -51.46 11.78 -21.22
N LYS A 269 -51.24 11.05 -20.11
CA LYS A 269 -52.25 10.89 -19.04
C LYS A 269 -52.63 12.20 -18.37
N GLN A 270 -51.70 13.15 -18.25
CA GLN A 270 -51.95 14.48 -17.72
C GLN A 270 -52.66 15.40 -18.74
N GLY A 271 -52.75 15.00 -20.01
CA GLY A 271 -53.35 15.79 -21.08
C GLY A 271 -52.50 16.98 -21.54
N LEU A 272 -51.22 17.02 -21.18
CA LEU A 272 -50.29 18.09 -21.57
C LEU A 272 -49.77 17.92 -23.00
N ILE A 273 -49.67 16.66 -23.44
CA ILE A 273 -49.33 16.29 -24.80
C ILE A 273 -50.32 15.22 -25.28
N SER A 274 -50.45 15.08 -26.59
CA SER A 274 -51.17 13.97 -27.20
C SER A 274 -50.36 13.50 -28.40
N GLY A 275 -50.21 12.19 -28.53
CA GLY A 275 -49.38 11.63 -29.60
C GLY A 275 -49.42 10.12 -29.62
N VAL A 276 -48.75 9.55 -30.61
CA VAL A 276 -48.70 8.09 -30.82
C VAL A 276 -47.24 7.65 -30.86
N ILE A 277 -46.95 6.55 -30.16
CA ILE A 277 -45.65 5.88 -30.18
C ILE A 277 -45.72 4.73 -31.18
N ASP A 278 -44.79 4.73 -32.14
CA ASP A 278 -44.59 3.65 -33.12
C ASP A 278 -43.70 2.55 -32.54
N ASP A 279 -43.86 1.32 -33.04
CA ASP A 279 -43.04 0.16 -32.63
C ASP A 279 -41.55 0.32 -33.00
N ARG A 280 -41.26 1.17 -33.99
CA ARG A 280 -39.92 1.57 -34.43
C ARG A 280 -39.23 2.56 -33.48
N GLY A 281 -39.87 2.95 -32.38
CA GLY A 281 -39.31 3.92 -31.44
C GLY A 281 -39.42 5.37 -31.92
N LYS A 282 -40.49 5.69 -32.66
CA LYS A 282 -40.82 7.07 -33.06
C LYS A 282 -41.99 7.57 -32.23
N PHE A 283 -41.93 8.83 -31.82
CA PHE A 283 -43.07 9.53 -31.25
C PHE A 283 -43.57 10.58 -32.25
N ILE A 284 -44.87 10.56 -32.50
CA ILE A 284 -45.56 11.54 -33.34
C ILE A 284 -46.44 12.38 -32.43
N TYR A 285 -46.13 13.67 -32.32
CA TYR A 285 -46.95 14.64 -31.61
C TYR A 285 -48.14 15.07 -32.49
N ILE A 286 -49.34 15.06 -31.90
CA ILE A 286 -50.59 15.44 -32.57
C ILE A 286 -51.19 16.61 -31.81
N THR A 287 -51.49 17.70 -32.51
CA THR A 287 -52.12 18.86 -31.86
C THR A 287 -53.58 18.56 -31.54
N LYS A 288 -54.13 19.25 -30.54
CA LYS A 288 -55.55 19.12 -30.18
C LYS A 288 -56.47 19.44 -31.36
N GLU A 289 -56.13 20.44 -32.17
CA GLU A 289 -56.87 20.80 -33.38
C GLU A 289 -56.89 19.68 -34.43
N GLU A 290 -55.76 19.02 -34.63
CA GLU A 290 -55.62 17.88 -35.56
C GLU A 290 -56.44 16.70 -35.08
N MET A 291 -56.40 16.41 -33.77
CA MET A 291 -57.22 15.38 -33.15
C MET A 291 -58.72 15.68 -33.30
N GLU A 292 -59.14 16.92 -33.09
CA GLU A 292 -60.53 17.35 -33.28
C GLU A 292 -60.97 17.27 -34.74
N ALA A 293 -60.09 17.57 -35.70
CA ALA A 293 -60.40 17.43 -37.12
C ALA A 293 -60.66 15.97 -37.49
N VAL A 294 -59.85 15.05 -36.98
CA VAL A 294 -60.05 13.59 -37.14
C VAL A 294 -61.34 13.15 -36.46
N ALA A 295 -61.61 13.60 -35.23
CA ALA A 295 -62.85 13.28 -34.52
C ALA A 295 -64.11 13.78 -35.26
N LYS A 296 -64.08 15.01 -35.78
CA LYS A 296 -65.17 15.58 -36.61
C LYS A 296 -65.42 14.74 -37.87
N PHE A 297 -64.36 14.23 -38.50
CA PHE A 297 -64.49 13.35 -39.66
C PHE A 297 -65.17 12.01 -39.30
N VAL A 298 -64.73 11.37 -38.22
CA VAL A 298 -65.32 10.11 -37.73
C VAL A 298 -66.79 10.31 -37.37
N ASN A 299 -67.12 11.37 -36.64
CA ASN A 299 -68.48 11.67 -36.21
C ASN A 299 -69.42 11.96 -37.40
N LYS A 300 -68.94 12.63 -38.45
CA LYS A 300 -69.75 12.92 -39.65
C LYS A 300 -70.06 11.68 -40.49
N LYS A 301 -69.10 10.75 -40.61
CA LYS A 301 -69.31 9.52 -41.39
C LYS A 301 -70.03 8.42 -40.59
N GLY A 302 -69.91 8.44 -39.26
CA GLY A 302 -70.50 7.44 -38.36
C GLY A 302 -69.77 6.10 -38.42
N ARG A 303 -69.85 5.39 -39.55
CA ARG A 303 -69.08 4.16 -39.82
C ARG A 303 -67.95 4.46 -40.80
N VAL A 304 -66.72 4.18 -40.38
CA VAL A 304 -65.51 4.42 -41.17
C VAL A 304 -64.65 3.17 -41.17
N ASN A 305 -64.06 2.85 -42.33
CA ASN A 305 -63.04 1.80 -42.42
C ASN A 305 -61.69 2.37 -41.93
N ILE A 306 -60.83 1.53 -41.34
CA ILE A 306 -59.47 1.92 -40.92
C ILE A 306 -58.70 2.55 -42.07
N GLU A 307 -58.81 2.00 -43.29
CA GLU A 307 -58.16 2.54 -44.49
C GLU A 307 -58.60 3.97 -44.80
N GLN A 308 -59.89 4.28 -44.60
CA GLN A 308 -60.43 5.62 -44.81
C GLN A 308 -59.94 6.59 -43.73
N ILE A 309 -59.87 6.15 -42.47
CA ILE A 309 -59.30 6.96 -41.39
C ILE A 309 -57.84 7.24 -41.71
N ALA A 310 -57.04 6.23 -42.06
CA ALA A 310 -55.62 6.41 -42.36
C ALA A 310 -55.39 7.41 -43.51
N LEU A 311 -56.16 7.30 -44.59
CA LEU A 311 -56.08 8.20 -45.74
C LEU A 311 -56.42 9.65 -45.34
N GLU A 312 -57.45 9.84 -44.54
CA GLU A 312 -57.88 11.18 -44.13
C GLU A 312 -57.01 11.75 -43.00
N SER A 313 -56.54 10.93 -42.07
CA SER A 313 -55.56 11.31 -41.04
C SER A 313 -54.26 11.82 -41.67
N ASN A 314 -53.78 11.19 -42.75
CA ASN A 314 -52.60 11.66 -43.50
C ASN A 314 -52.82 13.04 -44.14
N ARG A 315 -54.06 13.45 -44.40
CA ARG A 315 -54.40 14.78 -44.94
C ARG A 315 -54.63 15.82 -43.85
N LEU A 316 -55.16 15.40 -42.71
CA LEU A 316 -55.51 16.27 -41.59
C LEU A 316 -54.33 16.57 -40.68
N ILE A 317 -53.37 15.63 -40.58
CA ILE A 317 -52.18 15.76 -39.75
C ILE A 317 -51.03 16.22 -40.65
N ASP A 318 -50.63 17.48 -40.51
CA ASP A 318 -49.44 18.00 -41.19
C ASP A 318 -48.20 17.72 -40.35
N PHE A 319 -47.27 16.92 -40.86
CA PHE A 319 -46.03 16.59 -40.16
C PHE A 319 -44.94 17.66 -40.30
N SER A 320 -45.22 18.79 -40.96
CA SER A 320 -44.29 19.90 -41.07
C SER A 320 -44.03 20.55 -39.70
N LYS A 321 -42.79 21.03 -39.50
CA LYS A 321 -42.38 21.74 -38.28
C LYS A 321 -43.16 23.06 -38.21
N LYS A 322 -44.23 23.11 -37.40
CA LYS A 322 -44.90 24.37 -37.08
C LYS A 322 -44.01 25.17 -36.16
N VAL A 323 -43.60 26.36 -36.60
CA VAL A 323 -42.96 27.35 -35.74
C VAL A 323 -43.97 27.70 -34.66
N VAL A 324 -43.69 27.29 -33.42
CA VAL A 324 -44.54 27.57 -32.26
C VAL A 324 -44.47 29.07 -32.00
N ASP A 325 -45.50 29.81 -32.44
CA ASP A 325 -45.71 31.16 -31.94
C ASP A 325 -46.08 31.05 -30.46
N ASN A 326 -45.31 31.71 -29.59
CA ASN A 326 -45.34 31.58 -28.12
C ASN A 326 -46.61 32.15 -27.44
N ASN A 327 -47.81 31.96 -28.02
CA ASN A 327 -49.05 32.52 -27.49
C ASN A 327 -49.91 31.55 -26.68
N ASP A 328 -49.45 30.31 -26.43
CA ASP A 328 -50.11 29.41 -25.49
C ASP A 328 -49.69 29.75 -24.05
N GLN A 329 -50.11 30.92 -23.57
CA GLN A 329 -50.28 31.14 -22.14
C GLN A 329 -51.56 30.40 -21.74
N ASP A 330 -51.40 29.15 -21.29
CA ASP A 330 -52.47 28.43 -20.63
C ASP A 330 -53.02 29.31 -19.50
N PRO A 331 -54.35 29.57 -19.43
CA PRO A 331 -54.92 30.37 -18.37
C PRO A 331 -54.65 29.67 -17.04
N VAL A 332 -53.89 30.35 -16.19
CA VAL A 332 -53.77 29.99 -14.78
C VAL A 332 -55.17 30.16 -14.19
N ASP A 333 -55.87 29.05 -13.97
CA ASP A 333 -57.10 29.01 -13.20
C ASP A 333 -56.76 29.38 -11.74
N THR A 334 -56.86 30.68 -11.44
CA THR A 334 -56.99 31.18 -10.07
C THR A 334 -58.42 30.94 -9.60
N ASN A 335 -58.61 30.01 -8.68
CA ASN A 335 -59.65 30.07 -7.65
C ASN A 335 -59.23 29.28 -6.40
#